data_AF-A0A285CKJ8-F1
#
_entry.id   AF-A0A285CKJ8-F1
#
_cell.length_a   1.000
_cell.length_b   1.000
_cell.length_c   1.000
_cell.angle_alpha   90.00
_cell.angle_beta   90.00
_cell.angle_gamma   90.00
#
_symmetry.space_group_name_H-M   'P 1'
#
loop_
_entity.id
_entity.type
_entity.pdbx_description
1 polymer ?
#
loop_
_entity_poly.entity_id
_entity_poly.type
_entity_poly.pdbx_seq_one_letter_code
_entity_poly.pdbx_strand_id
1 'polypeptide(L)' 'MKKWIRLFFNTLKVFLLFTLCTILFYYGMIWVHQEYQNYQKYDEPDGAAVKVFETDGEPVSLSGYERIIYFFLHGE' A
#
# COMPACT_ATOMS: atom_id res chain seq x y z
N MET A 1 -21.08 19.76 -32.27
CA MET A 1 -20.10 20.38 -31.33
C MET A 1 -20.69 20.70 -29.93
N LYS A 2 -21.86 21.35 -29.80
CA LYS A 2 -22.44 21.72 -28.48
C LYS A 2 -22.71 20.56 -27.50
N LYS A 3 -23.07 19.36 -28.00
CA LYS A 3 -23.29 18.16 -27.16
C LYS A 3 -22.01 17.68 -26.46
N TRP A 4 -20.87 17.74 -27.14
CA TRP A 4 -19.58 17.31 -26.58
C TRP A 4 -19.10 18.24 -25.46
N ILE A 5 -19.30 19.55 -25.63
CA ILE A 5 -19.01 20.54 -24.59
C ILE A 5 -19.87 20.29 -23.34
N ARG A 6 -21.17 20.00 -23.51
CA ARG A 6 -22.07 19.69 -22.39
C ARG A 6 -21.65 18.41 -21.64
N LEU A 7 -21.24 17.37 -22.37
CA LEU A 7 -20.71 16.15 -21.80
C LEU A 7 -19.43 16.41 -20.99
N PHE A 8 -18.49 17.16 -21.55
CA PHE A 8 -17.25 17.52 -20.87
C PHE A 8 -17.50 18.28 -19.57
N PHE A 9 -18.41 19.25 -19.56
CA PHE A 9 -18.76 19.99 -18.33
C PHE A 9 -19.44 19.11 -17.27
N ASN A 10 -20.26 18.15 -17.68
CA ASN A 10 -20.86 17.19 -16.74
C ASN A 10 -19.79 16.28 -16.13
N THR A 11 -18.88 15.73 -16.95
CA THR A 11 -17.77 14.91 -16.48
C THR A 11 -16.84 15.71 -15.57
N LEU A 12 -16.54 16.96 -15.91
CA LEU A 12 -15.71 17.85 -15.09
C LEU A 12 -16.33 18.08 -13.71
N LYS A 13 -17.66 18.27 -13.62
CA LYS A 13 -18.36 18.40 -12.34
C LYS A 13 -18.22 17.15 -11.48
N VAL A 14 -18.40 15.97 -12.06
CA VAL A 14 -18.26 14.70 -11.33
C VAL A 14 -16.79 14.49 -10.92
N PHE A 15 -15.84 14.82 -11.80
CA PHE A 15 -14.41 14.74 -11.51
C PHE A 15 -13.99 15.64 -10.35
N LEU A 16 -14.49 16.88 -10.31
CA LEU A 16 -14.24 17.80 -9.20
C LEU A 16 -14.85 17.29 -7.89
N LEU A 17 -16.08 16.77 -7.94
CA LEU A 17 -16.74 16.17 -6.77
C LEU A 17 -15.93 14.97 -6.24
N PHE A 18 -15.49 14.10 -7.14
CA PHE A 18 -14.64 12.95 -6.81
C PHE A 18 -13.31 13.40 -6.20
N THR A 19 -12.64 14.37 -6.82
CA THR A 19 -11.35 14.90 -6.34
C THR A 19 -11.49 15.48 -4.94
N LEU A 20 -12.54 16.28 -4.69
CA LEU A 20 -12.81 16.86 -3.39
C LEU A 20 -13.12 15.78 -2.34
N CYS A 21 -13.88 14.76 -2.71
CA CYS A 21 -14.13 13.60 -1.86
C CYS A 21 -12.81 12.88 -1.50
N THR A 22 -11.96 12.59 -2.49
CA THR A 22 -10.65 11.96 -2.29
C THR A 22 -9.75 12.78 -1.37
N ILE A 23 -9.74 14.10 -1.51
CA ILE A 23 -8.98 15.00 -0.63
C ILE A 23 -9.51 14.92 0.80
N LEU A 24 -10.84 14.98 1.00
CA LEU A 24 -11.45 14.84 2.32
C LEU A 24 -11.09 13.50 2.98
N PHE A 25 -11.16 12.40 2.22
CA PHE A 25 -10.76 11.09 2.72
C PHE A 25 -9.27 11.02 3.06
N TYR A 26 -8.40 11.61 2.24
CA TYR A 26 -6.97 11.65 2.51
C TYR A 26 -6.65 12.36 3.82
N TYR A 27 -7.22 13.54 4.03
CA TYR A 27 -7.04 14.25 5.30
C TYR A 27 -7.71 13.53 6.48
N GLY A 28 -8.87 12.91 6.27
CA GLY A 28 -9.51 12.07 7.28
C GLY A 28 -8.64 10.87 7.69
N MET A 29 -8.03 10.19 6.72
CA MET A 29 -7.09 9.10 6.99
C MET A 29 -5.85 9.59 7.72
N ILE A 30 -5.29 10.74 7.36
CA ILE A 30 -4.15 11.32 8.10
C ILE A 30 -4.55 11.62 9.54
N TRP A 31 -5.72 12.22 9.76
CA TRP A 31 -6.19 12.55 11.10
C TRP A 31 -6.36 11.28 11.95
N VAL A 32 -6.98 10.24 11.39
CA VAL A 32 -7.11 8.92 12.04
C VAL A 32 -5.75 8.26 12.24
N HIS A 33 -4.83 8.36 11.27
CA HIS A 33 -3.49 7.80 11.35
C HIS A 33 -2.65 8.47 12.45
N GLN A 34 -2.75 9.79 12.61
CA GLN A 34 -2.08 10.52 13.69
C GLN A 34 -2.55 10.04 15.07
N GLU A 35 -3.85 9.77 15.24
CA GLU A 35 -4.39 9.16 16.46
C GLU A 35 -3.82 7.75 16.67
N TYR A 36 -3.67 6.99 15.58
CA TYR A 36 -3.11 5.62 15.62
C TYR A 36 -1.60 5.59 15.90
N GLN A 37 -0.83 6.58 15.42
CA GLN A 37 0.62 6.68 15.65
C GLN A 37 0.97 7.00 17.10
N ASN A 38 0.09 7.68 17.84
CA ASN A 38 0.28 7.91 19.27
C ASN A 38 0.13 6.62 20.12
N TYR A 39 -0.38 5.53 19.53
CA TYR A 39 -0.27 4.20 20.11
C TYR A 39 1.07 3.56 19.73
N GLN A 40 2.19 4.11 20.23
CA GLN A 40 3.46 3.38 20.29
C GLN A 40 3.31 2.22 21.29
N LYS A 41 2.77 1.08 20.84
CA LYS A 41 2.65 -0.12 21.70
C LYS A 41 3.90 -0.98 21.72
N TYR A 42 4.89 -0.71 20.87
CA TYR A 42 6.14 -1.45 20.87
C TYR A 42 7.31 -0.49 20.81
N ASP A 43 7.99 -0.35 21.95
CA ASP A 43 9.39 0.04 21.97
C ASP A 43 10.14 -0.96 21.08
N GLU A 44 11.00 -0.46 20.19
CA GLU A 44 11.88 -1.28 19.37
C GLU A 44 12.65 -2.23 20.29
N PRO A 45 12.62 -3.55 20.07
CA PRO A 45 13.41 -4.45 20.91
C PRO A 45 14.88 -4.10 20.69
N ASP A 46 15.56 -3.73 21.76
CA ASP A 46 17.00 -3.41 21.84
C ASP A 46 17.88 -4.68 21.69
N GLY A 47 17.43 -5.64 20.87
CA GLY A 47 18.01 -6.96 20.71
C GLY A 47 18.45 -7.16 19.28
N ALA A 48 19.77 -7.11 19.06
CA ALA A 48 20.47 -7.37 17.82
C ALA A 48 19.71 -8.35 16.91
N ALA A 49 19.29 -7.86 15.74
CA ALA A 49 18.79 -8.70 14.67
C ALA A 49 19.90 -9.68 14.29
N VAL A 50 19.86 -10.89 14.86
CA VAL A 50 20.67 -12.01 14.41
C VAL A 50 20.23 -12.28 12.98
N LYS A 51 21.07 -11.87 12.04
CA LYS A 51 20.90 -12.13 10.62
C LYS A 51 21.13 -13.63 10.40
N VAL A 52 20.11 -14.45 10.63
CA VAL A 52 20.16 -15.89 10.35
C VAL A 52 20.03 -16.08 8.84
N PHE A 53 21.16 -15.94 8.15
CA PHE A 53 21.35 -16.55 6.84
C PHE A 53 22.65 -17.34 6.88
N GLU A 54 22.58 -18.53 7.48
CA GLU A 54 23.37 -19.66 7.02
C GLU A 54 22.39 -20.66 6.41
N THR A 55 22.42 -20.78 5.09
CA THR A 55 22.22 -22.07 4.43
C THR A 55 23.06 -22.02 3.17
N ASP A 56 24.24 -22.61 3.31
CA ASP A 56 25.04 -23.08 2.21
C ASP A 56 24.22 -24.11 1.42
N GLY A 57 24.00 -23.87 0.13
CA GLY A 57 23.34 -24.85 -0.74
C GLY A 57 22.78 -24.25 -2.02
N GLU A 58 23.61 -24.28 -3.07
CA GLU A 58 23.27 -24.29 -4.51
C GLU A 58 22.29 -23.21 -5.06
N PRO A 59 22.67 -22.45 -6.11
CA PRO A 59 21.77 -21.50 -6.75
C PRO A 59 20.70 -22.25 -7.56
N VAL A 60 19.64 -22.71 -6.90
CA VAL A 60 18.43 -23.12 -7.62
C VAL A 60 17.84 -21.83 -8.20
N SER A 61 17.97 -21.70 -9.52
CA SER A 61 17.37 -20.65 -10.33
C SER A 61 15.84 -20.79 -10.31
N LEU A 62 15.22 -20.48 -9.17
CA LEU A 62 13.78 -20.46 -9.08
C LEU A 62 13.26 -19.26 -9.87
N SER A 63 12.34 -19.58 -10.76
CA SER A 63 11.25 -18.72 -11.15
C SER A 63 10.95 -17.58 -10.17
N GLY A 64 11.09 -16.30 -10.53
CA GLY A 64 10.55 -15.22 -9.68
C GLY A 64 9.07 -15.44 -9.35
N TYR A 65 8.35 -16.13 -10.24
CA TYR A 65 6.97 -16.60 -10.07
C TYR A 65 6.83 -17.78 -9.08
N GLU A 66 7.75 -18.73 -9.06
CA GLU A 66 7.72 -19.89 -8.14
C GLU A 66 7.86 -19.44 -6.70
N ARG A 67 8.70 -18.43 -6.45
CA ARG A 67 8.88 -17.85 -5.11
C ARG A 67 7.60 -17.20 -4.58
N ILE A 68 6.81 -16.57 -5.45
CA ILE A 68 5.53 -15.96 -5.06
C ILE A 68 4.50 -17.03 -4.71
N ILE A 69 4.41 -18.09 -5.51
CA ILE A 69 3.49 -19.22 -5.25
C ILE A 69 3.87 -19.93 -3.95
N TYR A 70 5.16 -20.17 -3.73
CA TYR A 70 5.65 -20.83 -2.52
C TYR A 70 5.31 -20.02 -1.26
N PHE A 71 5.55 -18.71 -1.27
CA PHE A 71 5.18 -17.80 -0.18
C PHE A 71 3.67 -17.84 0.11
N PHE A 72 2.84 -17.92 -0.92
CA PHE A 72 1.40 -17.94 -0.77
C PHE A 72 0.86 -19.26 -0.18
N LEU A 73 1.51 -20.39 -0.50
CA LEU A 73 1.14 -21.69 0.05
C LEU A 73 1.65 -21.92 1.47
N HIS A 74 2.87 -21.46 1.77
CA HIS A 74 3.56 -21.85 3.00
C HIS A 74 3.56 -20.73 4.04
N GLY A 75 3.42 -19.46 3.62
CA GLY A 75 3.46 -18.31 4.52
C GLY A 75 4.75 -18.30 5.32
N GLU A 76 5.81 -17.75 4.72
CA GLU A 76 7.21 -17.76 5.20
C GLU A 76 7.85 -19.13 5.44
#